data_AF-A0A0C9Y304-F1
#
_entry.id   AF-A0A0C9Y304-F1
#
_cell.length_a   1.000
_cell.length_b   1.000
_cell.length_c   1.000
_cell.angle_alpha   90.00
_cell.angle_beta   90.00
_cell.angle_gamma   90.00
#
_symmetry.space_group_name_H-M   'P 1'
#
loop_
_entity.id
_entity.type
_entity.pdbx_description
1 polymer ?
#
loop_
_entity_poly.entity_id
_entity_poly.type
_entity_poly.pdbx_seq_one_letter_code
_entity_poly.pdbx_strand_id
1 'polypeptide(L)'
;MSQTTLTTHPFPAISITSPTPPRPLAHYAADTLGTPSSQSSSSTQPPLYRLLYRGALSLPDSHLLLEGLTFAAKLDDTPSNHHTFNLLQNPLALALESMRGRPTLRLMGVVHLRDVYVDESGGVELDIHPHATLTRIYLENAFCLSPFPPPSSSSKSTKSEIGIKVALGDSNGPETTQIVIYASLAPQSLLTPNNQRTIKLIVGRLTTHPPVQQYLRLPRPDDPIPRKPPIMFGRDPKKTGSLTLVGTSSSSSSTSRELKRVASGSVVGAAKRQKLMRVGSVADLGSGVRLGGGETGVGQLFKIPELPIKHAAKPKSKGKEKADVFGDVEEVTRVGVESKSKGKKKVEDNEDPAAVSERANKNLIKKATIAYLARTKDPTRDNALIDKQHPEFKEFYGFVYRGVGYALRAKMKLGTVDCELVDRLVGTHVRMYLDGCGGFLDHVP
;
A
#
# COMPACT_ATOMS: atom_id res chain seq x y z
N MET A 1 -36.34 -29.48 60.51
CA MET A 1 -35.88 -30.45 59.50
C MET A 1 -36.79 -30.32 58.29
N SER A 2 -36.41 -29.49 57.32
CA SER A 2 -37.21 -29.23 56.13
C SER A 2 -36.35 -29.64 54.93
N GLN A 3 -36.72 -30.74 54.28
CA GLN A 3 -36.01 -31.27 53.13
C GLN A 3 -36.49 -30.53 51.87
N THR A 4 -35.57 -29.81 51.23
CA THR A 4 -35.79 -29.15 49.94
C THR A 4 -35.43 -30.14 48.83
N THR A 5 -36.43 -30.63 48.11
CA THR A 5 -36.25 -31.49 46.93
C THR A 5 -35.89 -30.63 45.72
N LEU A 6 -34.71 -30.86 45.15
CA LEU A 6 -34.23 -30.25 43.90
C LEU A 6 -34.85 -30.98 42.70
N THR A 7 -35.72 -30.27 41.98
CA THR A 7 -36.32 -30.74 40.72
C THR A 7 -35.30 -30.61 39.58
N THR A 8 -34.80 -31.74 39.09
CA THR A 8 -33.91 -31.82 37.92
C THR A 8 -34.75 -31.73 36.65
N HIS A 9 -34.62 -30.64 35.88
CA HIS A 9 -35.22 -30.52 34.56
C HIS A 9 -34.36 -31.23 33.50
N PRO A 10 -34.93 -32.08 32.64
CA PRO A 10 -34.19 -32.75 31.56
C PRO A 10 -33.83 -31.76 30.45
N PHE A 11 -32.56 -31.79 30.02
CA PHE A 11 -32.07 -31.03 28.88
C PHE A 11 -32.68 -31.54 27.56
N PRO A 12 -33.07 -30.64 26.63
CA PRO A 12 -33.57 -31.04 25.33
C PRO A 12 -32.45 -31.67 24.48
N ALA A 13 -32.72 -32.86 23.97
CA ALA A 13 -31.83 -33.59 23.07
C ALA A 13 -31.74 -32.87 21.71
N ILE A 14 -30.51 -32.52 21.33
CA ILE A 14 -30.21 -31.87 20.05
C ILE A 14 -30.17 -32.97 18.97
N SER A 15 -31.17 -32.98 18.08
CA SER A 15 -31.17 -33.88 16.91
C SER A 15 -30.22 -33.34 15.84
N ILE A 16 -29.17 -34.11 15.55
CA ILE A 16 -28.22 -33.86 14.47
C ILE A 16 -28.95 -34.13 13.14
N THR A 17 -29.24 -33.07 12.39
CA THR A 17 -29.81 -33.19 11.05
C THR A 17 -28.75 -33.64 10.05
N SER A 18 -29.18 -34.47 9.11
CA SER A 18 -28.39 -35.08 8.04
C SER A 18 -27.71 -34.03 7.14
N PRO A 19 -26.54 -34.34 6.55
CA PRO A 19 -25.83 -33.41 5.67
C PRO A 19 -26.66 -33.04 4.44
N THR A 20 -26.69 -31.73 4.17
CA THR A 20 -27.38 -31.10 3.05
C THR A 20 -26.96 -31.73 1.70
N PRO A 21 -27.90 -32.09 0.82
CA PRO A 21 -27.56 -32.64 -0.49
C PRO A 21 -26.86 -31.60 -1.39
N PRO A 22 -25.97 -32.02 -2.30
CA PRO A 22 -25.27 -31.12 -3.21
C PRO A 22 -26.25 -30.41 -4.15
N ARG A 23 -26.06 -29.10 -4.26
CA ARG A 23 -26.86 -28.18 -5.07
C ARG A 23 -26.74 -28.54 -6.56
N PRO A 24 -27.84 -28.69 -7.32
CA PRO A 24 -27.78 -28.92 -8.75
C PRO A 24 -27.21 -27.69 -9.48
N LEU A 25 -26.29 -27.96 -10.40
CA LEU A 25 -25.69 -26.98 -11.32
C LEU A 25 -26.81 -26.39 -12.21
N ALA A 26 -27.18 -25.15 -11.93
CA ALA A 26 -28.03 -24.37 -12.82
C ALA A 26 -27.20 -23.96 -14.04
N HIS A 27 -27.61 -24.45 -15.20
CA HIS A 27 -27.17 -24.02 -16.52
C HIS A 27 -27.45 -22.52 -16.69
N TYR A 28 -26.40 -21.71 -16.81
CA TYR A 28 -26.51 -20.39 -17.41
C TYR A 28 -26.45 -20.55 -18.92
N ALA A 29 -27.59 -20.31 -19.56
CA ALA A 29 -27.70 -20.21 -21.00
C ALA A 29 -26.82 -19.04 -21.48
N ALA A 30 -25.99 -19.34 -22.47
CA ALA A 30 -25.29 -18.37 -23.27
C ALA A 30 -26.32 -17.66 -24.17
N ASP A 31 -26.39 -16.34 -24.08
CA ASP A 31 -26.91 -15.52 -25.17
C ASP A 31 -25.79 -14.64 -25.71
N THR A 32 -25.56 -14.85 -27.00
CA THR A 32 -24.55 -14.28 -27.86
C THR A 32 -24.94 -12.92 -28.43
N LEU A 33 -23.90 -12.10 -28.65
CA LEU A 33 -23.75 -11.09 -29.70
C LEU A 33 -24.55 -9.77 -29.62
N GLY A 34 -23.77 -8.68 -29.51
CA GLY A 34 -24.20 -7.32 -29.85
C GLY A 34 -23.16 -6.30 -29.40
N THR A 35 -22.17 -6.01 -30.24
CA THR A 35 -21.19 -4.93 -30.05
C THR A 35 -21.88 -3.57 -30.21
N PRO A 36 -21.95 -2.68 -29.19
CA PRO A 36 -22.30 -1.30 -29.42
C PRO A 36 -21.03 -0.48 -29.63
N SER A 37 -20.92 0.09 -30.82
CA SER A 37 -19.95 1.11 -31.18
C SER A 37 -20.11 2.36 -30.31
N SER A 38 -19.02 2.78 -29.67
CA SER A 38 -18.62 4.16 -29.42
C SER A 38 -19.71 5.24 -29.49
N GLN A 39 -20.33 5.52 -28.34
CA GLN A 39 -20.78 6.86 -27.98
C GLN A 39 -20.31 7.15 -26.57
N SER A 40 -19.66 8.31 -26.40
CA SER A 40 -19.06 8.82 -25.18
C SER A 40 -20.13 9.11 -24.10
N SER A 41 -20.58 8.07 -23.39
CA SER A 41 -21.28 8.22 -22.13
C SER A 41 -20.25 8.40 -21.02
N SER A 42 -20.41 9.44 -20.20
CA SER A 42 -19.60 9.69 -19.01
C SER A 42 -19.60 8.48 -18.09
N SER A 43 -18.61 7.61 -18.22
CA SER A 43 -18.40 6.45 -17.35
C SER A 43 -18.12 7.00 -15.95
N THR A 44 -19.13 6.96 -15.10
CA THR A 44 -19.00 7.32 -13.69
C THR A 44 -18.08 6.26 -13.10
N GLN A 45 -16.79 6.58 -12.95
CA GLN A 45 -15.85 5.64 -12.34
C GLN A 45 -16.37 5.30 -10.94
N PRO A 46 -16.29 4.03 -10.53
CA PRO A 46 -16.69 3.64 -9.19
C PRO A 46 -15.88 4.48 -8.19
N PRO A 47 -16.52 4.99 -7.12
CA PRO A 47 -15.82 5.78 -6.12
C PRO A 47 -14.62 5.00 -5.58
N LEU A 48 -13.45 5.64 -5.60
CA LEU A 48 -12.25 5.05 -5.02
C LEU A 48 -12.37 5.07 -3.50
N TYR A 49 -11.95 3.99 -2.85
CA TYR A 49 -11.97 3.87 -1.40
C TYR A 49 -10.58 3.52 -0.89
N ARG A 50 -10.15 4.20 0.18
CA ARG A 50 -8.94 3.82 0.93
C ARG A 50 -9.34 3.09 2.18
N LEU A 51 -8.92 1.83 2.30
CA LEU A 51 -9.03 1.08 3.55
C LEU A 51 -8.24 1.80 4.65
N LEU A 52 -8.86 2.07 5.80
CA LEU A 52 -8.20 2.67 6.96
C LEU A 52 -7.92 1.62 8.03
N TYR A 53 -8.96 0.89 8.43
CA TYR A 53 -8.90 -0.14 9.47
C TYR A 53 -9.77 -1.35 9.09
N ARG A 54 -9.30 -2.55 9.41
CA ARG A 54 -10.08 -3.79 9.32
C ARG A 54 -9.88 -4.59 10.60
N GLY A 55 -10.97 -4.98 11.25
CA GLY A 55 -10.89 -5.68 12.53
C GLY A 55 -12.26 -5.94 13.16
N ALA A 56 -12.32 -5.86 14.48
CA ALA A 56 -13.51 -6.16 15.27
C ALA A 56 -13.77 -5.12 16.37
N LEU A 57 -14.96 -5.09 16.94
CA LEU A 57 -15.26 -4.36 18.18
C LEU A 57 -15.33 -5.33 19.36
N SER A 58 -14.59 -5.05 20.43
CA SER A 58 -14.74 -5.75 21.70
C SER A 58 -15.81 -5.07 22.55
N LEU A 59 -16.76 -5.87 23.03
CA LEU A 59 -17.78 -5.42 23.96
C LEU A 59 -17.18 -5.27 25.37
N PRO A 60 -17.59 -4.27 26.16
CA PRO A 60 -16.97 -3.99 27.46
C PRO A 60 -17.19 -5.11 28.48
N ASP A 61 -18.35 -5.77 28.42
CA ASP A 61 -18.78 -6.75 29.43
C ASP A 61 -18.73 -8.20 28.93
N SER A 62 -18.35 -8.41 27.67
CA SER A 62 -18.32 -9.75 27.09
C SER A 62 -17.06 -9.96 26.27
N HIS A 63 -16.52 -11.18 26.32
CA HIS A 63 -15.44 -11.62 25.42
C HIS A 63 -15.90 -11.80 23.96
N LEU A 64 -17.14 -11.40 23.64
CA LEU A 64 -17.68 -11.47 22.30
C LEU A 64 -17.13 -10.33 21.44
N LEU A 65 -16.61 -10.69 20.27
CA LEU A 65 -16.07 -9.77 19.29
C LEU A 65 -17.07 -9.59 18.15
N LEU A 66 -17.36 -8.34 17.80
CA LEU A 66 -18.12 -7.98 16.61
C LEU A 66 -17.14 -7.84 15.44
N GLU A 67 -16.83 -8.95 14.78
CA GLU A 67 -15.84 -9.02 13.71
C GLU A 67 -16.36 -8.52 12.35
N GLY A 68 -15.47 -8.50 11.35
CA GLY A 68 -15.82 -8.20 9.96
C GLY A 68 -16.08 -6.72 9.68
N LEU A 69 -15.56 -5.83 10.51
CA LEU A 69 -15.69 -4.39 10.35
C LEU A 69 -14.58 -3.84 9.46
N THR A 70 -14.95 -3.00 8.50
CA THR A 70 -14.04 -2.37 7.57
C THR A 70 -14.32 -0.88 7.49
N PHE A 71 -13.35 -0.07 7.92
CA PHE A 71 -13.44 1.39 7.86
C PHE A 71 -12.71 1.86 6.61
N ALA A 72 -13.40 2.59 5.74
CA ALA A 72 -12.82 3.11 4.50
C ALA A 72 -13.11 4.59 4.36
N ALA A 73 -12.12 5.36 3.93
CA ALA A 73 -12.33 6.74 3.49
C ALA A 73 -12.71 6.74 2.01
N LYS A 74 -13.76 7.50 1.67
CA LYS A 74 -14.11 7.75 0.27
C LYS A 74 -13.11 8.74 -0.32
N LEU A 75 -12.46 8.35 -1.41
CA LEU A 75 -11.62 9.22 -2.24
C LEU A 75 -12.53 9.75 -3.36
N ASP A 76 -13.15 10.90 -3.13
CA ASP A 76 -13.94 11.54 -4.18
C ASP A 76 -12.99 12.14 -5.24
N ASP A 77 -13.00 11.56 -6.44
CA ASP A 77 -12.16 11.99 -7.57
C ASP A 77 -12.66 13.26 -8.27
N THR A 78 -13.73 13.91 -7.79
CA THR A 78 -14.25 15.11 -8.45
C THR A 78 -13.28 16.29 -8.31
N PRO A 79 -12.62 16.72 -9.40
CA PRO A 79 -11.54 17.71 -9.35
C PRO A 79 -12.03 19.14 -9.10
N SER A 80 -13.35 19.38 -9.02
CA SER A 80 -13.89 20.74 -8.85
C SER A 80 -13.82 21.27 -7.41
N ASN A 81 -13.54 20.42 -6.42
CA ASN A 81 -13.41 20.80 -5.01
C ASN A 81 -12.10 20.27 -4.40
N HIS A 82 -10.96 20.68 -4.98
CA HIS A 82 -9.57 20.33 -4.62
C HIS A 82 -9.13 20.62 -3.16
N HIS A 83 -10.04 20.86 -2.22
CA HIS A 83 -9.72 21.15 -0.82
C HIS A 83 -10.09 20.05 0.19
N THR A 84 -10.79 18.99 -0.19
CA THR A 84 -11.63 18.29 0.79
C THR A 84 -11.15 16.93 1.30
N PHE A 85 -10.20 16.23 0.66
CA PHE A 85 -9.76 14.92 1.13
C PHE A 85 -8.23 14.72 1.09
N ASN A 86 -7.49 15.61 1.74
CA ASN A 86 -6.12 15.28 2.09
C ASN A 86 -6.15 14.31 3.29
N LEU A 87 -5.98 13.01 3.04
CA LEU A 87 -5.92 11.98 4.08
C LEU A 87 -4.91 12.31 5.19
N LEU A 88 -3.83 13.03 4.85
CA LEU A 88 -2.83 13.49 5.80
C LEU A 88 -3.33 14.63 6.72
N GLN A 89 -4.42 15.29 6.37
CA GLN A 89 -5.05 16.35 7.16
C GLN A 89 -6.28 15.86 7.91
N ASN A 90 -6.78 14.66 7.61
CA ASN A 90 -7.95 14.09 8.25
C ASN A 90 -7.55 13.34 9.53
N PRO A 91 -7.76 13.92 10.73
CA PRO A 91 -7.31 13.32 11.98
C PRO A 91 -8.02 11.99 12.28
N LEU A 92 -9.27 11.82 11.81
CA LEU A 92 -10.02 10.58 11.98
C LEU A 92 -9.41 9.45 11.14
N ALA A 93 -9.09 9.74 9.87
CA ALA A 93 -8.45 8.76 9.00
C ALA A 93 -7.08 8.34 9.53
N LEU A 94 -6.26 9.30 9.97
CA LEU A 94 -4.95 9.02 10.58
C LEU A 94 -5.08 8.21 11.88
N ALA A 95 -6.06 8.52 12.73
CA ALA A 95 -6.31 7.77 13.95
C ALA A 95 -6.73 6.33 13.64
N LEU A 96 -7.59 6.10 12.64
CA LEU A 96 -7.96 4.74 12.24
C LEU A 96 -6.80 3.98 11.58
N GLU A 97 -5.99 4.66 10.76
CA GLU A 97 -4.81 4.06 10.13
C GLU A 97 -3.73 3.68 11.17
N SER A 98 -3.56 4.47 12.24
CA SER A 98 -2.64 4.13 13.34
C SER A 98 -3.11 2.95 14.19
N MET A 99 -4.41 2.62 14.16
CA MET A 99 -4.95 1.43 14.81
C MET A 99 -4.71 0.14 14.00
N ARG A 100 -4.11 0.21 12.81
CA ARG A 100 -3.72 -1.00 12.06
C ARG A 100 -2.77 -1.87 12.89
N GLY A 101 -2.97 -3.18 12.80
CA GLY A 101 -2.25 -4.16 13.62
C GLY A 101 -2.91 -4.43 14.99
N ARG A 102 -3.90 -3.63 15.40
CA ARG A 102 -4.73 -3.94 16.58
C ARG A 102 -5.97 -4.71 16.12
N PRO A 103 -6.19 -5.95 16.58
CA PRO A 103 -7.27 -6.79 16.08
C PRO A 103 -8.66 -6.27 16.47
N THR A 104 -8.76 -5.55 17.59
CA THR A 104 -10.03 -5.12 18.18
C THR A 104 -9.98 -3.65 18.61
N LEU A 105 -11.08 -2.92 18.39
CA LEU A 105 -11.35 -1.61 18.99
C LEU A 105 -12.34 -1.76 20.14
N ARG A 106 -12.28 -0.91 21.16
CA ARG A 106 -13.15 -1.05 22.34
C ARG A 106 -14.47 -0.32 22.14
N LEU A 107 -15.58 -1.05 22.17
CA LEU A 107 -16.91 -0.46 22.21
C LEU A 107 -17.17 0.12 23.61
N MET A 108 -17.56 1.39 23.67
CA MET A 108 -17.87 2.06 24.95
C MET A 108 -19.36 2.04 25.28
N GLY A 109 -20.23 2.09 24.26
CA GLY A 109 -21.68 2.06 24.46
C GLY A 109 -22.44 2.84 23.39
N VAL A 110 -23.73 3.06 23.63
CA VAL A 110 -24.61 3.87 22.78
C VAL A 110 -24.68 5.30 23.32
N VAL A 111 -24.67 6.29 22.43
CA VAL A 111 -24.76 7.71 22.76
C VAL A 111 -25.80 8.39 21.85
N HIS A 112 -26.53 9.38 22.37
CA HIS A 112 -27.41 10.19 21.53
C HIS A 112 -26.58 11.26 20.81
N LEU A 113 -26.76 11.40 19.50
CA LEU A 113 -25.99 12.34 18.69
C LEU A 113 -26.26 13.80 19.05
N ARG A 114 -27.40 14.11 19.68
CA ARG A 114 -27.71 15.46 20.17
C ARG A 114 -26.87 15.88 21.40
N ASP A 115 -26.33 14.91 22.13
CA ASP A 115 -25.58 15.14 23.37
C ASP A 115 -24.07 15.28 23.11
N VAL A 116 -23.63 15.13 21.86
CA VAL A 116 -22.21 15.12 21.49
C VAL A 116 -21.94 15.94 20.23
N TYR A 117 -20.74 16.53 20.16
CA TYR A 117 -20.26 17.14 18.93
C TYR A 117 -19.57 16.09 18.06
N VAL A 118 -20.06 15.96 16.83
CA VAL A 118 -19.55 15.00 15.84
C VAL A 118 -18.87 15.77 14.72
N ASP A 119 -17.59 15.47 14.52
CA ASP A 119 -16.81 15.93 13.38
C ASP A 119 -16.89 14.90 12.25
N GLU A 120 -17.62 15.27 11.19
CA GLU A 120 -17.89 14.44 10.01
C GLU A 120 -16.97 14.76 8.83
N SER A 121 -15.99 15.65 9.04
CA SER A 121 -15.04 16.08 8.00
C SER A 121 -14.23 14.93 7.40
N GLY A 122 -14.28 13.74 8.02
CA GLY A 122 -13.49 12.61 7.63
C GLY A 122 -14.07 11.70 6.55
N GLY A 123 -15.36 11.81 6.18
CA GLY A 123 -16.01 10.97 5.16
C GLY A 123 -15.67 9.49 5.25
N VAL A 124 -15.53 9.00 6.48
CA VAL A 124 -15.21 7.61 6.76
C VAL A 124 -16.50 6.83 6.81
N GLU A 125 -16.53 5.75 6.06
CA GLU A 125 -17.65 4.83 5.94
C GLU A 125 -17.27 3.52 6.63
N LEU A 126 -18.27 2.89 7.22
CA LEU A 126 -18.15 1.57 7.81
C LEU A 126 -18.87 0.56 6.93
N ASP A 127 -18.12 -0.42 6.45
CA ASP A 127 -18.63 -1.60 5.76
C ASP A 127 -18.57 -2.82 6.68
N ILE A 128 -19.59 -3.69 6.58
CA ILE A 128 -19.70 -4.91 7.36
C ILE A 128 -19.63 -6.09 6.40
N HIS A 129 -18.68 -6.99 6.66
CA HIS A 129 -18.55 -8.21 5.88
C HIS A 129 -19.85 -9.04 5.93
N PRO A 130 -20.36 -9.56 4.80
CA PRO A 130 -21.67 -10.22 4.73
C PRO A 130 -21.78 -11.49 5.61
N HIS A 131 -20.64 -12.13 5.90
CA HIS A 131 -20.58 -13.30 6.79
C HIS A 131 -20.44 -12.95 8.29
N ALA A 132 -20.30 -11.68 8.66
CA ALA A 132 -20.22 -11.25 10.06
C ALA A 132 -21.62 -11.10 10.67
N THR A 133 -22.32 -12.23 10.84
CA THR A 133 -23.74 -12.26 11.24
C THR A 133 -24.00 -11.56 12.57
N LEU A 134 -23.15 -11.76 13.58
CA LEU A 134 -23.31 -11.13 14.90
C LEU A 134 -23.21 -9.60 14.82
N THR A 135 -22.21 -9.10 14.11
CA THR A 135 -22.00 -7.67 13.87
C THR A 135 -23.18 -7.06 13.12
N ARG A 136 -23.67 -7.76 12.08
CA ARG A 136 -24.82 -7.31 11.30
C ARG A 136 -26.07 -7.21 12.16
N ILE A 137 -26.40 -8.26 12.91
CA ILE A 137 -27.58 -8.28 13.80
C ILE A 137 -27.47 -7.19 14.88
N TYR A 138 -26.28 -7.01 15.46
CA TYR A 138 -26.06 -5.98 16.48
C TYR A 138 -26.34 -4.57 15.93
N LEU A 139 -25.81 -4.24 14.75
CA LEU A 139 -25.97 -2.93 14.13
C LEU A 139 -27.36 -2.73 13.53
N GLU A 140 -27.98 -3.78 12.99
CA GLU A 140 -29.39 -3.78 12.56
C GLU A 140 -30.31 -3.49 13.75
N ASN A 141 -30.13 -4.18 14.89
CA ASN A 141 -30.93 -3.93 16.09
C ASN A 141 -30.70 -2.52 16.65
N ALA A 142 -29.46 -2.01 16.59
CA ALA A 142 -29.16 -0.66 17.05
C ALA A 142 -29.82 0.42 16.18
N PHE A 143 -29.73 0.31 14.84
CA PHE A 143 -30.09 1.41 13.94
C PHE A 143 -31.42 1.24 13.21
N CYS A 144 -31.94 0.03 13.04
CA CYS A 144 -33.15 -0.23 12.26
C CYS A 144 -34.43 -0.34 13.11
N LEU A 145 -34.32 -0.45 14.43
CA LEU A 145 -35.49 -0.51 15.32
C LEU A 145 -36.14 0.87 15.55
N SER A 146 -35.35 1.93 15.46
CA SER A 146 -35.81 3.30 15.68
C SER A 146 -36.06 4.00 14.34
N PRO A 147 -37.20 4.69 14.15
CA PRO A 147 -37.45 5.44 12.94
C PRO A 147 -36.44 6.59 12.81
N PHE A 148 -35.98 6.84 11.59
CA PHE A 148 -35.16 8.02 11.31
C PHE A 148 -36.01 9.29 11.46
N PRO A 149 -35.47 10.35 12.09
CA PRO A 149 -36.17 11.62 12.18
C PRO A 149 -36.46 12.17 10.78
N PRO A 150 -37.56 12.92 10.58
CA PRO A 150 -37.83 13.55 9.30
C PRO A 150 -36.66 14.49 8.93
N PRO A 151 -36.30 14.60 7.64
CA PRO A 151 -35.25 15.50 7.20
C PRO A 151 -35.58 16.92 7.67
N SER A 152 -34.74 17.48 8.54
CA SER A 152 -34.85 18.88 8.94
C SER A 152 -34.40 19.77 7.79
N SER A 153 -35.03 20.94 7.64
CA SER A 153 -34.78 21.87 6.54
C SER A 153 -33.32 22.34 6.40
N SER A 154 -32.49 22.12 7.44
CA SER A 154 -31.09 22.57 7.49
C SER A 154 -30.06 21.49 7.16
N SER A 155 -30.41 20.19 7.15
CA SER A 155 -29.45 19.10 6.96
C SER A 155 -29.73 18.30 5.70
N LYS A 156 -28.70 18.15 4.85
CA LYS A 156 -28.82 17.42 3.57
C LYS A 156 -28.94 15.90 3.74
N SER A 157 -28.66 15.36 4.93
CA SER A 157 -28.69 13.92 5.21
C SER A 157 -29.44 13.60 6.49
N THR A 158 -30.37 12.65 6.40
CA THR A 158 -31.10 12.12 7.55
C THR A 158 -30.23 11.12 8.30
N LYS A 159 -29.93 11.41 9.58
CA LYS A 159 -29.08 10.60 10.45
C LYS A 159 -29.88 9.96 11.58
N SER A 160 -29.38 8.86 12.14
CA SER A 160 -29.96 8.24 13.33
C SER A 160 -29.83 9.14 14.55
N GLU A 161 -30.77 9.07 15.48
CA GLU A 161 -30.68 9.83 16.75
C GLU A 161 -29.58 9.28 17.67
N ILE A 162 -29.30 7.98 17.56
CA ILE A 162 -28.28 7.28 18.35
C ILE A 162 -27.04 6.98 17.50
N GLY A 163 -25.90 6.84 18.18
CA GLY A 163 -24.64 6.37 17.62
C GLY A 163 -23.95 5.42 18.61
N ILE A 164 -23.02 4.61 18.09
CA ILE A 164 -22.20 3.68 18.87
C ILE A 164 -20.84 4.30 19.08
N LYS A 165 -20.52 4.56 20.34
CA LYS A 165 -19.27 5.17 20.79
C LYS A 165 -18.17 4.12 20.88
N VAL A 166 -17.03 4.39 20.24
CA VAL A 166 -15.87 3.51 20.18
C VAL A 166 -14.62 4.28 20.59
N ALA A 167 -13.78 3.67 21.43
CA ALA A 167 -12.49 4.23 21.84
C ALA A 167 -11.38 3.79 20.88
N LEU A 168 -10.60 4.77 20.40
CA LEU A 168 -9.35 4.57 19.66
C LEU A 168 -8.18 4.73 20.64
N GLY A 169 -7.80 3.64 21.28
CA GLY A 169 -6.69 3.59 22.23
C GLY A 169 -6.93 2.59 23.37
N ASP A 170 -5.91 2.36 24.19
CA ASP A 170 -5.98 1.47 25.34
C ASP A 170 -6.42 2.18 26.62
N SER A 171 -6.10 3.48 26.74
CA SER A 171 -6.44 4.24 27.94
C SER A 171 -7.94 4.51 28.03
N ASN A 172 -8.41 4.70 29.26
CA ASN A 172 -9.76 5.18 29.57
C ASN A 172 -9.77 6.69 29.86
N GLY A 173 -8.64 7.37 29.62
CA GLY A 173 -8.46 8.76 29.99
C GLY A 173 -9.13 9.73 29.01
N PRO A 174 -9.28 11.00 29.40
CA PRO A 174 -9.87 12.05 28.56
C PRO A 174 -9.09 12.31 27.26
N GLU A 175 -7.81 11.89 27.21
CA GLU A 175 -6.96 11.94 26.03
C GLU A 175 -7.29 10.88 24.97
N THR A 176 -8.11 9.88 25.33
CA THR A 176 -8.48 8.80 24.42
C THR A 176 -9.31 9.37 23.28
N THR A 177 -8.83 9.20 22.05
CA THR A 177 -9.59 9.63 20.87
C THR A 177 -10.83 8.74 20.75
N GLN A 178 -12.00 9.35 20.70
CA GLN A 178 -13.27 8.61 20.60
C GLN A 178 -13.90 8.90 19.24
N ILE A 179 -14.53 7.87 18.68
CA ILE A 179 -15.30 7.96 17.45
C ILE A 179 -16.73 7.52 17.73
N VAL A 180 -17.64 7.92 16.84
CA VAL A 180 -19.02 7.48 16.86
C VAL A 180 -19.37 6.91 15.50
N ILE A 181 -19.95 5.70 15.51
CA ILE A 181 -20.53 5.05 14.34
C ILE A 181 -22.02 5.34 14.39
N TYR A 182 -22.58 5.89 13.32
CA TYR A 182 -24.02 6.18 13.23
C TYR A 182 -24.55 5.87 11.84
N ALA A 183 -25.86 5.69 11.74
CA ALA A 183 -26.50 5.41 10.46
C ALA A 183 -26.96 6.71 9.80
N SER A 184 -26.79 6.79 8.48
CA SER A 184 -27.35 7.83 7.64
C SER A 184 -28.16 7.18 6.53
N LEU A 185 -29.30 7.77 6.19
CA LEU A 185 -30.07 7.33 5.04
C LEU A 185 -29.28 7.63 3.76
N ALA A 186 -29.11 6.64 2.89
CA ALA A 186 -28.55 6.90 1.57
C ALA A 186 -29.55 7.74 0.75
N PRO A 187 -29.09 8.74 -0.02
CA PRO A 187 -29.97 9.47 -0.92
C PRO A 187 -30.62 8.46 -1.89
N GLN A 188 -31.95 8.50 -1.99
CA GLN A 188 -32.67 7.59 -2.88
C GLN A 188 -32.19 7.80 -4.31
N SER A 189 -31.55 6.77 -4.87
CA SER A 189 -31.30 6.73 -6.30
C SER A 189 -32.63 6.46 -7.00
N LEU A 190 -32.95 7.28 -8.01
CA LEU A 190 -34.17 7.14 -8.82
C LEU A 190 -34.28 5.78 -9.55
N LEU A 191 -33.22 4.98 -9.51
CA LEU A 191 -33.08 3.73 -10.25
C LEU A 191 -33.40 2.46 -9.43
N THR A 192 -33.66 2.56 -8.13
CA THR A 192 -34.06 1.39 -7.32
C THR A 192 -35.59 1.26 -7.29
N PRO A 193 -36.19 0.29 -8.01
CA PRO A 193 -37.64 0.19 -8.23
C PRO A 193 -38.45 -0.27 -7.01
N ASN A 194 -37.80 -0.64 -5.91
CA ASN A 194 -38.45 -0.95 -4.65
C ASN A 194 -38.08 0.15 -3.66
N ASN A 195 -39.07 0.72 -2.95
CA ASN A 195 -38.95 1.73 -1.89
C ASN A 195 -38.08 1.30 -0.67
N GLN A 196 -37.17 0.35 -0.85
CA GLN A 196 -36.19 -0.07 0.13
C GLN A 196 -35.22 1.08 0.41
N ARG A 197 -35.30 1.56 1.65
CA ARG A 197 -34.38 2.55 2.17
C ARG A 197 -33.11 1.83 2.61
N THR A 198 -32.01 2.09 1.92
CA THR A 198 -30.70 1.60 2.36
C THR A 198 -30.08 2.59 3.33
N ILE A 199 -29.63 2.08 4.48
CA ILE A 199 -28.84 2.86 5.43
C ILE A 199 -27.36 2.67 5.13
N LYS A 200 -26.59 3.72 5.39
CA LYS A 200 -25.15 3.76 5.27
C LYS A 200 -24.56 4.06 6.63
N LEU A 201 -23.55 3.31 7.02
CA LEU A 201 -22.86 3.54 8.29
C LEU A 201 -21.72 4.53 8.08
N ILE A 202 -21.78 5.63 8.82
CA ILE A 202 -20.82 6.72 8.77
C ILE A 202 -20.09 6.78 10.11
N VAL A 203 -18.84 7.19 10.07
CA VAL A 203 -17.98 7.32 11.24
C VAL A 203 -17.56 8.77 11.38
N GLY A 204 -17.85 9.34 12.56
CA GLY A 204 -17.43 10.68 12.94
C GLY A 204 -16.50 10.65 14.15
N ARG A 205 -15.66 11.68 14.29
CA ARG A 205 -14.84 11.87 15.49
C ARG A 205 -15.66 12.61 16.53
N LEU A 206 -15.61 12.15 17.79
CA LEU A 206 -16.22 12.86 18.90
C LEU A 206 -15.28 13.98 19.37
N THR A 207 -15.80 15.20 19.47
CA THR A 207 -15.06 16.35 19.96
C THR A 207 -15.73 16.92 21.22
N THR A 208 -14.92 17.41 22.16
CA THR A 208 -15.43 18.04 23.40
C THR A 208 -16.03 19.42 23.13
N HIS A 209 -15.57 20.06 22.06
CA HIS A 209 -16.03 21.37 21.61
C HIS A 209 -16.67 21.24 20.23
N PRO A 210 -17.60 22.15 19.88
CA PRO A 210 -18.13 22.22 18.53
C PRO A 210 -16.94 22.32 17.54
N PRO A 211 -16.99 21.60 16.41
CA PRO A 211 -15.90 21.63 15.45
C PRO A 211 -15.67 23.08 15.05
N VAL A 212 -14.50 23.62 15.40
CA VAL A 212 -14.08 24.94 14.95
C VAL A 212 -14.02 24.79 13.44
N GLN A 213 -14.98 25.39 12.74
CA GLN A 213 -14.92 25.45 11.28
C GLN A 213 -13.55 26.02 10.98
N GLN A 214 -12.67 25.18 10.44
CA GLN A 214 -11.37 25.61 9.99
C GLN A 214 -11.65 26.46 8.75
N TYR A 215 -12.16 27.67 8.97
CA TYR A 215 -11.97 28.75 8.04
C TYR A 215 -10.46 28.75 7.84
N LEU A 216 -10.04 28.27 6.67
CA LEU A 216 -8.68 28.41 6.18
C LEU A 216 -8.28 29.81 6.59
N ARG A 217 -7.41 29.92 7.58
CA ARG A 217 -7.01 31.23 8.10
C ARG A 217 -6.46 31.93 6.88
N LEU A 218 -7.19 32.94 6.41
CA LEU A 218 -6.68 33.81 5.36
C LEU A 218 -5.30 34.23 5.84
N PRO A 219 -4.25 34.05 5.00
CA PRO A 219 -2.90 34.38 5.39
C PRO A 219 -2.94 35.81 5.92
N ARG A 220 -2.61 35.96 7.20
CA ARG A 220 -2.61 37.29 7.79
C ARG A 220 -1.53 38.09 7.05
N PRO A 221 -1.74 39.38 6.76
CA PRO A 221 -0.73 40.22 6.12
C PRO A 221 0.64 40.19 6.84
N ASP A 222 0.64 39.87 8.14
CA ASP A 222 1.82 39.74 9.00
C ASP A 222 2.35 38.30 9.15
N ASP A 223 1.68 37.29 8.58
CA ASP A 223 2.21 35.91 8.58
C ASP A 223 3.35 35.88 7.56
N PRO A 224 4.62 35.66 7.98
CA PRO A 224 5.75 35.76 7.09
C PRO A 224 5.53 34.80 5.91
N ILE A 225 5.33 35.36 4.72
CA ILE A 225 5.27 34.61 3.46
C ILE A 225 6.40 33.60 3.54
N PRO A 226 6.14 32.28 3.41
CA PRO A 226 7.15 31.25 3.57
C PRO A 226 8.33 31.64 2.72
N ARG A 227 9.41 32.08 3.40
CA ARG A 227 10.57 32.66 2.74
C ARG A 227 11.08 31.57 1.81
N LYS A 228 11.06 31.83 0.50
CA LYS A 228 11.60 30.92 -0.50
C LYS A 228 12.95 30.41 0.02
N PRO A 229 13.16 29.10 0.16
CA PRO A 229 14.44 28.60 0.61
C PRO A 229 15.53 29.19 -0.31
N PRO A 230 16.67 29.63 0.24
CA PRO A 230 17.74 30.21 -0.57
C PRO A 230 18.08 29.27 -1.73
N ILE A 231 18.11 29.79 -2.95
CA ILE A 231 18.43 29.06 -4.21
C ILE A 231 19.94 28.72 -4.25
N MET A 232 20.54 28.30 -3.14
CA MET A 232 21.99 28.20 -2.98
C MET A 232 22.51 26.77 -2.72
N PHE A 233 21.66 25.74 -2.86
CA PHE A 233 22.09 24.33 -2.76
C PHE A 233 22.03 23.56 -4.10
N GLY A 234 22.24 24.28 -5.20
CA GLY A 234 22.59 23.71 -6.51
C GLY A 234 24.04 24.02 -6.87
N ARG A 235 25.01 23.61 -6.03
CA ARG A 235 26.40 23.44 -6.48
C ARG A 235 26.62 21.95 -6.68
N ASP A 236 26.59 21.57 -7.95
CA ASP A 236 26.95 20.26 -8.45
C ASP A 236 28.34 19.82 -7.94
N PRO A 237 28.47 18.64 -7.30
CA PRO A 237 29.73 17.94 -7.35
C PRO A 237 29.83 17.29 -8.73
N LYS A 238 30.60 17.95 -9.60
CA LYS A 238 31.27 17.40 -10.78
C LYS A 238 31.20 15.86 -10.88
N LYS A 239 30.41 15.36 -11.83
CA LYS A 239 30.69 14.07 -12.48
C LYS A 239 30.44 14.19 -13.97
N THR A 240 31.52 14.54 -14.65
CA THR A 240 31.95 14.09 -15.98
C THR A 240 31.03 13.11 -16.73
N GLY A 241 30.69 13.47 -17.97
CA GLY A 241 30.11 12.59 -19.01
C GLY A 241 28.90 13.21 -19.69
N SER A 242 29.07 14.18 -20.60
CA SER A 242 29.13 13.92 -22.05
C SER A 242 27.88 13.20 -22.59
N LEU A 243 26.93 13.94 -23.18
CA LEU A 243 26.60 13.91 -24.62
C LEU A 243 25.38 14.81 -24.94
N THR A 244 25.62 15.74 -25.88
CA THR A 244 24.75 16.27 -26.97
C THR A 244 23.22 16.24 -26.83
N LEU A 245 22.51 17.37 -26.81
CA LEU A 245 22.13 18.30 -27.91
C LEU A 245 20.73 17.98 -28.51
N VAL A 246 20.01 19.06 -28.85
CA VAL A 246 18.68 19.17 -29.53
C VAL A 246 17.49 19.08 -28.55
N GLY A 247 16.69 20.10 -28.24
CA GLY A 247 16.43 21.41 -28.85
C GLY A 247 14.94 21.51 -29.20
N THR A 248 14.18 22.42 -28.56
CA THR A 248 13.20 23.36 -29.17
C THR A 248 12.32 24.07 -28.12
N SER A 249 12.39 25.42 -28.14
CA SER A 249 11.38 26.49 -27.93
C SER A 249 10.27 26.35 -26.86
N SER A 250 9.90 27.39 -26.08
CA SER A 250 9.61 28.78 -26.50
C SER A 250 9.46 29.79 -25.33
N SER A 251 9.76 31.07 -25.65
CA SER A 251 9.19 32.35 -25.14
C SER A 251 9.30 32.68 -23.63
N SER A 252 9.68 33.87 -23.16
CA SER A 252 9.46 35.23 -23.67
C SER A 252 10.28 36.29 -22.90
N SER A 253 10.67 37.37 -23.60
CA SER A 253 10.94 38.75 -23.13
C SER A 253 12.09 38.97 -22.12
N SER A 254 12.94 40.00 -22.15
CA SER A 254 12.88 41.35 -22.71
C SER A 254 14.29 41.98 -22.71
N THR A 255 14.61 42.72 -23.78
CA THR A 255 15.40 43.98 -23.80
C THR A 255 16.69 44.09 -22.96
N SER A 256 17.85 44.28 -23.63
CA SER A 256 18.72 45.47 -23.49
C SER A 256 20.11 45.27 -24.11
N ARG A 257 20.39 46.08 -25.15
CA ARG A 257 21.66 46.78 -25.47
C ARG A 257 23.00 46.03 -25.36
N GLU A 258 23.41 45.50 -26.51
CA GLU A 258 24.67 45.77 -27.22
C GLU A 258 25.81 46.49 -26.47
N LEU A 259 26.94 45.80 -26.27
CA LEU A 259 28.28 46.39 -26.34
C LEU A 259 29.32 45.37 -26.86
N LYS A 260 30.07 45.89 -27.82
CA LYS A 260 31.13 45.37 -28.71
C LYS A 260 32.47 45.20 -27.98
N ARG A 261 33.20 44.10 -28.24
CA ARG A 261 34.69 43.88 -28.14
C ARG A 261 34.95 42.41 -28.56
N VAL A 262 35.38 42.08 -29.79
CA VAL A 262 36.69 42.23 -30.48
C VAL A 262 37.90 41.63 -29.74
N ALA A 263 38.70 40.86 -30.50
CA ALA A 263 40.00 40.21 -30.27
C ALA A 263 39.90 38.71 -29.88
N SER A 264 40.26 37.71 -30.72
CA SER A 264 41.48 37.39 -31.49
C SER A 264 42.55 36.63 -30.70
N GLY A 265 42.99 35.48 -31.25
CA GLY A 265 44.19 34.68 -30.88
C GLY A 265 43.82 33.29 -30.32
N SER A 266 43.97 32.16 -31.03
CA SER A 266 45.22 31.43 -31.38
C SER A 266 46.11 31.23 -30.13
N VAL A 267 46.53 30.04 -29.69
CA VAL A 267 47.39 29.06 -30.41
C VAL A 267 47.32 27.66 -29.74
N VAL A 268 47.67 26.67 -30.56
CA VAL A 268 48.08 25.27 -30.35
C VAL A 268 48.96 24.99 -29.11
N GLY A 269 48.84 23.80 -28.50
CA GLY A 269 49.91 23.27 -27.65
C GLY A 269 49.58 22.00 -26.86
N ALA A 270 50.09 20.87 -27.30
CA ALA A 270 49.97 19.57 -26.66
C ALA A 270 50.99 19.36 -25.51
N ALA A 271 50.78 18.25 -24.77
CA ALA A 271 51.77 17.38 -24.12
C ALA A 271 51.92 17.43 -22.58
N LYS A 272 51.49 16.29 -21.99
CA LYS A 272 52.30 15.30 -21.25
C LYS A 272 52.91 15.67 -19.87
N ARG A 273 52.39 14.96 -18.85
CA ARG A 273 53.04 14.40 -17.65
C ARG A 273 54.01 15.30 -16.87
N GLN A 274 53.71 15.52 -15.59
CA GLN A 274 54.70 15.23 -14.54
C GLN A 274 54.07 14.96 -13.17
N LYS A 275 54.57 13.87 -12.58
CA LYS A 275 54.35 13.37 -11.23
C LYS A 275 55.29 14.17 -10.32
N LEU A 276 54.77 14.84 -9.30
CA LEU A 276 55.59 15.48 -8.27
C LEU A 276 54.99 15.21 -6.90
N MET A 277 55.80 14.57 -6.06
CA MET A 277 55.58 14.40 -4.64
C MET A 277 55.92 15.71 -3.91
N ARG A 278 55.13 16.07 -2.90
CA ARG A 278 55.51 16.88 -1.72
C ARG A 278 54.29 16.90 -0.80
N VAL A 279 54.31 16.20 0.33
CA VAL A 279 54.80 16.62 1.66
C VAL A 279 54.14 17.91 2.15
N GLY A 280 53.32 17.74 3.21
CA GLY A 280 53.04 18.71 4.26
C GLY A 280 52.05 19.83 3.91
N SER A 281 50.88 19.83 4.55
CA SER A 281 50.66 20.69 5.71
C SER A 281 49.24 20.50 6.24
N VAL A 282 49.15 20.41 7.56
CA VAL A 282 47.93 20.26 8.35
C VAL A 282 47.24 21.62 8.38
N ALA A 283 45.96 21.69 8.00
CA ALA A 283 45.11 22.82 8.32
C ALA A 283 43.78 22.27 8.87
N ASP A 284 43.84 22.05 10.17
CA ASP A 284 42.73 21.95 11.08
C ASP A 284 41.86 23.23 10.97
N LEU A 285 40.59 23.05 10.61
CA LEU A 285 39.60 24.13 10.60
C LEU A 285 38.33 23.65 11.33
N GLY A 286 38.41 23.73 12.65
CA GLY A 286 37.48 24.61 13.38
C GLY A 286 36.11 24.04 13.68
N SER A 287 36.04 23.14 14.67
CA SER A 287 34.84 22.93 15.48
C SER A 287 34.64 24.13 16.40
N GLY A 288 33.85 25.10 15.96
CA GLY A 288 33.61 26.35 16.70
C GLY A 288 32.15 26.80 16.62
N VAL A 289 31.24 26.07 17.27
CA VAL A 289 29.90 26.59 17.60
C VAL A 289 29.72 26.49 19.11
N ARG A 290 29.89 27.64 19.77
CA ARG A 290 29.57 27.88 21.17
C ARG A 290 28.11 28.33 21.27
N LEU A 291 27.31 27.64 22.07
CA LEU A 291 26.14 28.16 22.77
C LEU A 291 26.32 27.67 24.22
N GLY A 292 26.72 28.53 25.17
CA GLY A 292 25.80 29.30 26.01
C GLY A 292 24.98 28.31 26.86
N GLY A 293 25.26 28.05 28.14
CA GLY A 293 25.58 28.97 29.23
C GLY A 293 24.32 29.16 30.08
N GLY A 294 24.06 28.27 31.04
CA GLY A 294 22.87 28.29 31.91
C GLY A 294 22.93 27.22 33.00
N GLU A 295 23.46 27.66 34.14
CA GLU A 295 23.50 27.14 35.52
C GLU A 295 22.77 25.85 35.98
N THR A 296 23.56 25.06 36.73
CA THR A 296 23.28 24.29 37.97
C THR A 296 22.10 23.30 38.03
N GLY A 297 22.46 22.01 37.99
CA GLY A 297 21.57 20.92 38.40
C GLY A 297 22.29 19.57 38.48
N VAL A 298 22.57 19.16 39.71
CA VAL A 298 23.24 17.92 40.16
C VAL A 298 22.94 16.67 39.32
N GLY A 299 24.00 16.09 38.74
CA GLY A 299 24.25 14.65 38.69
C GLY A 299 23.15 13.72 38.16
N GLN A 300 22.93 13.69 36.84
CA GLN A 300 22.45 12.48 36.16
C GLN A 300 23.34 12.15 34.97
N LEU A 301 24.34 11.30 35.26
CA LEU A 301 25.16 10.63 34.28
C LEU A 301 24.28 9.63 33.52
N PHE A 302 23.91 9.95 32.28
CA PHE A 302 23.13 9.08 31.41
C PHE A 302 24.01 7.87 31.00
N LYS A 303 24.00 6.82 31.83
CA LYS A 303 24.69 5.56 31.56
C LYS A 303 23.90 4.78 30.52
N ILE A 304 24.40 4.80 29.28
CA ILE A 304 23.99 3.90 28.22
C ILE A 304 24.43 2.48 28.65
N PRO A 305 23.53 1.49 28.75
CA PRO A 305 23.92 0.11 29.03
C PRO A 305 24.88 -0.41 27.96
N GLU A 306 26.08 -0.83 28.37
CA GLU A 306 27.07 -1.41 27.46
C GLU A 306 26.53 -2.73 26.88
N LEU A 307 26.33 -2.74 25.57
CA LEU A 307 25.92 -3.94 24.85
C LEU A 307 27.05 -4.99 24.89
N PRO A 308 26.73 -6.29 25.04
CA PRO A 308 27.74 -7.34 25.17
C PRO A 308 28.71 -7.37 23.98
N ILE A 309 29.97 -7.06 24.26
CA ILE A 309 31.09 -7.23 23.33
C ILE A 309 31.32 -8.73 23.18
N LYS A 310 30.80 -9.31 22.09
CA LYS A 310 31.09 -10.70 21.72
C LYS A 310 32.59 -10.80 21.39
N HIS A 311 33.33 -11.44 22.30
CA HIS A 311 34.72 -11.83 22.09
C HIS A 311 34.85 -12.66 20.81
N ALA A 312 35.66 -12.14 19.89
CA ALA A 312 36.06 -12.81 18.68
C ALA A 312 37.05 -13.93 18.99
N ALA A 313 36.66 -15.17 18.72
CA ALA A 313 37.60 -16.26 18.46
C ALA A 313 37.85 -16.32 16.94
N LYS A 314 39.11 -16.15 16.56
CA LYS A 314 39.71 -16.45 15.23
C LYS A 314 40.64 -17.67 15.41
N PRO A 315 41.14 -18.37 14.35
CA PRO A 315 41.15 -18.01 12.92
C PRO A 315 40.91 -19.17 11.91
N LYS A 316 40.92 -18.80 10.61
CA LYS A 316 41.22 -19.58 9.38
C LYS A 316 40.05 -20.29 8.67
N SER A 317 39.42 -19.56 7.74
CA SER A 317 39.43 -19.96 6.34
C SER A 317 39.28 -18.73 5.44
N LYS A 318 39.97 -18.77 4.31
CA LYS A 318 40.18 -17.66 3.38
C LYS A 318 39.09 -17.74 2.31
N GLY A 319 37.94 -17.11 2.56
CA GLY A 319 36.84 -17.01 1.60
C GLY A 319 36.44 -15.55 1.41
N LYS A 320 36.70 -15.01 0.22
CA LYS A 320 36.46 -13.62 -0.15
C LYS A 320 34.99 -13.51 -0.58
N GLU A 321 34.08 -13.36 0.38
CA GLU A 321 32.67 -13.12 0.08
C GLU A 321 32.40 -11.62 0.16
N LYS A 322 32.32 -10.98 -1.01
CA LYS A 322 31.67 -9.68 -1.14
C LYS A 322 30.17 -9.98 -1.21
N ALA A 323 29.43 -9.58 -0.19
CA ALA A 323 27.97 -9.49 -0.28
C ALA A 323 27.63 -8.35 -1.25
N ASP A 324 27.49 -8.68 -2.52
CA ASP A 324 26.91 -7.81 -3.53
C ASP A 324 25.39 -7.92 -3.45
N VAL A 325 24.75 -6.87 -2.95
CA VAL A 325 23.30 -6.78 -2.70
C VAL A 325 22.52 -6.51 -3.99
N PHE A 326 23.21 -6.26 -5.11
CA PHE A 326 22.61 -6.18 -6.43
C PHE A 326 23.17 -7.30 -7.31
N GLY A 327 22.41 -8.40 -7.40
CA GLY A 327 22.79 -9.61 -8.12
C GLY A 327 23.24 -9.35 -9.56
N ASP A 328 24.55 -9.47 -9.74
CA ASP A 328 25.26 -9.45 -11.02
C ASP A 328 24.75 -10.58 -11.94
N VAL A 329 24.58 -10.26 -13.22
CA VAL A 329 23.99 -11.14 -14.25
C VAL A 329 25.02 -11.40 -15.34
N GLU A 330 26.04 -12.17 -14.99
CA GLU A 330 26.79 -13.01 -15.91
C GLU A 330 26.69 -14.44 -15.37
N GLU A 331 26.17 -15.43 -16.10
CA GLU A 331 26.83 -16.02 -17.24
C GLU A 331 25.80 -16.90 -17.99
N VAL A 332 25.54 -16.61 -19.27
CA VAL A 332 24.90 -17.57 -20.19
C VAL A 332 26.02 -18.13 -21.05
N THR A 333 26.43 -19.33 -20.69
CA THR A 333 27.40 -20.14 -21.41
C THR A 333 26.90 -20.42 -22.82
N ARG A 334 27.77 -20.15 -23.80
CA ARG A 334 27.59 -20.51 -25.20
C ARG A 334 27.59 -22.04 -25.35
N VAL A 335 26.73 -22.52 -26.24
CA VAL A 335 26.64 -23.94 -26.64
C VAL A 335 27.92 -24.36 -27.36
N GLY A 336 28.50 -25.49 -26.92
CA GLY A 336 29.54 -26.19 -27.67
C GLY A 336 30.22 -27.30 -26.87
N VAL A 337 30.15 -28.53 -27.40
CA VAL A 337 30.90 -29.75 -27.03
C VAL A 337 30.22 -30.69 -26.03
N GLU A 338 29.63 -31.74 -26.60
CA GLU A 338 29.32 -33.01 -25.93
C GLU A 338 30.57 -33.57 -25.25
N SER A 339 30.53 -33.72 -23.92
CA SER A 339 31.48 -34.54 -23.20
C SER A 339 30.74 -35.56 -22.33
N LYS A 340 30.75 -36.81 -22.81
CA LYS A 340 30.52 -38.02 -22.03
C LYS A 340 31.54 -38.06 -20.89
N SER A 341 31.11 -37.78 -19.66
CA SER A 341 31.87 -38.14 -18.45
C SER A 341 31.01 -39.02 -17.54
N LYS A 342 31.24 -40.32 -17.72
CA LYS A 342 30.85 -41.42 -16.87
C LYS A 342 31.75 -41.37 -15.62
N GLY A 343 31.19 -41.10 -14.43
CA GLY A 343 32.01 -41.24 -13.23
C GLY A 343 31.43 -40.70 -11.92
N LYS A 344 31.17 -41.64 -11.01
CA LYS A 344 31.14 -41.46 -9.55
C LYS A 344 29.95 -40.69 -8.98
N LYS A 345 28.85 -41.43 -8.85
CA LYS A 345 27.71 -41.14 -7.96
C LYS A 345 28.24 -41.04 -6.52
N LYS A 346 28.64 -39.83 -6.13
CA LYS A 346 28.95 -39.47 -4.75
C LYS A 346 27.60 -39.38 -4.03
N VAL A 347 27.53 -40.00 -2.85
CA VAL A 347 26.36 -40.02 -1.97
C VAL A 347 26.00 -38.57 -1.59
N GLU A 348 25.07 -37.97 -2.34
CA GLU A 348 24.30 -36.77 -1.99
C GLU A 348 23.03 -37.26 -1.30
N ASP A 349 23.08 -37.45 0.01
CA ASP A 349 21.92 -37.97 0.77
C ASP A 349 21.56 -37.09 1.96
N ASN A 350 21.89 -35.79 1.87
CA ASN A 350 21.48 -34.81 2.87
C ASN A 350 21.30 -33.41 2.26
N GLU A 351 20.75 -33.33 1.04
CA GLU A 351 20.21 -32.07 0.56
C GLU A 351 18.84 -31.85 1.21
N ASP A 352 18.64 -30.66 1.79
CA ASP A 352 17.37 -30.25 2.38
C ASP A 352 16.25 -30.44 1.33
N PRO A 353 15.19 -31.22 1.62
CA PRO A 353 14.09 -31.44 0.67
C PRO A 353 13.43 -30.13 0.23
N ALA A 354 13.54 -29.06 1.02
CA ALA A 354 13.09 -27.72 0.63
C ALA A 354 13.94 -27.14 -0.52
N ALA A 355 15.26 -27.38 -0.53
CA ALA A 355 16.14 -26.87 -1.60
C ALA A 355 15.89 -27.59 -2.94
N VAL A 356 15.62 -28.90 -2.89
CA VAL A 356 15.31 -29.71 -4.09
C VAL A 356 14.00 -29.24 -4.73
N SER A 357 12.96 -29.03 -3.92
CA SER A 357 11.66 -28.56 -4.41
C SER A 357 11.73 -27.12 -4.95
N GLU A 358 12.49 -26.23 -4.30
CA GLU A 358 12.70 -24.86 -4.78
C GLU A 358 13.42 -24.86 -6.15
N ARG A 359 14.43 -25.72 -6.35
CA ARG A 359 15.14 -25.85 -7.63
C ARG A 359 14.22 -26.39 -8.74
N ALA A 360 13.36 -27.35 -8.43
CA ALA A 360 12.36 -27.87 -9.36
C ALA A 360 11.37 -26.77 -9.80
N ASN A 361 10.86 -25.99 -8.84
CA ASN A 361 9.97 -24.86 -9.10
C ASN A 361 10.63 -23.77 -9.96
N LYS A 362 11.90 -23.42 -9.71
CA LYS A 362 12.65 -22.46 -10.54
C LYS A 362 12.77 -22.95 -11.99
N ASN A 363 13.04 -24.25 -12.18
CA ASN A 363 13.11 -24.85 -13.51
C ASN A 363 11.76 -24.85 -14.23
N LEU A 364 10.66 -25.07 -13.51
CA LEU A 364 9.30 -24.96 -14.04
C LEU A 364 9.01 -23.54 -14.56
N ILE A 365 9.24 -22.52 -13.73
CA ILE A 365 9.05 -21.10 -14.10
C ILE A 365 9.91 -20.77 -15.32
N LYS A 366 11.18 -21.17 -15.34
CA LYS A 366 12.08 -20.96 -16.48
C LYS A 366 11.53 -21.55 -17.78
N LYS A 367 11.04 -22.80 -17.75
CA LYS A 367 10.47 -23.46 -18.94
C LYS A 367 9.20 -22.76 -19.41
N ALA A 368 8.30 -22.42 -18.49
CA ALA A 368 7.05 -21.71 -18.78
C ALA A 368 7.32 -20.33 -19.41
N THR A 369 8.25 -19.54 -18.85
CA THR A 369 8.62 -18.22 -19.39
C THR A 369 9.16 -18.31 -20.81
N ILE A 370 10.08 -19.25 -21.08
CA ILE A 370 10.64 -19.42 -22.44
C ILE A 370 9.55 -19.86 -23.43
N ALA A 371 8.70 -20.80 -23.03
CA ALA A 371 7.63 -21.31 -23.88
C ALA A 371 6.57 -20.23 -24.19
N TYR A 372 6.25 -19.37 -23.23
CA TYR A 372 5.29 -18.29 -23.41
C TYR A 372 5.86 -17.19 -24.32
N LEU A 373 7.08 -16.69 -24.05
CA LEU A 373 7.71 -15.64 -24.87
C LEU A 373 7.87 -16.05 -26.34
N ALA A 374 8.22 -17.32 -26.60
CA ALA A 374 8.33 -17.84 -27.96
C ALA A 374 7.01 -17.81 -28.76
N ARG A 375 5.86 -17.67 -28.09
CA ARG A 375 4.53 -17.55 -28.71
C ARG A 375 4.01 -16.12 -28.73
N THR A 376 4.66 -15.19 -28.03
CA THR A 376 4.24 -13.79 -27.93
C THR A 376 4.82 -12.98 -29.10
N LYS A 377 3.96 -12.19 -29.73
CA LYS A 377 4.35 -11.24 -30.77
C LYS A 377 4.86 -9.95 -30.14
N ASP A 378 5.92 -9.39 -30.71
CA ASP A 378 6.43 -8.08 -30.33
C ASP A 378 5.50 -6.98 -30.89
N PRO A 379 4.93 -6.10 -30.05
CA PRO A 379 4.06 -5.01 -30.52
C PRO A 379 4.83 -3.92 -31.27
N THR A 380 6.16 -3.82 -31.10
CA THR A 380 6.98 -2.80 -31.75
C THR A 380 7.49 -3.22 -33.12
N ARG A 381 7.50 -4.54 -33.42
CA ARG A 381 8.00 -5.11 -34.67
C ARG A 381 6.93 -6.00 -35.28
N ASP A 382 6.34 -5.54 -36.39
CA ASP A 382 5.30 -6.27 -37.10
C ASP A 382 5.71 -7.73 -37.37
N ASN A 383 4.99 -8.66 -36.74
CA ASN A 383 5.12 -10.12 -36.87
C ASN A 383 6.41 -10.78 -36.33
N ALA A 384 7.26 -10.08 -35.56
CA ALA A 384 8.36 -10.73 -34.87
C ALA A 384 7.87 -11.47 -33.61
N LEU A 385 8.32 -12.71 -33.40
CA LEU A 385 8.12 -13.43 -32.14
C LEU A 385 9.30 -13.16 -31.20
N ILE A 386 9.04 -13.11 -29.89
CA ILE A 386 10.08 -12.90 -28.87
C ILE A 386 10.73 -14.24 -28.51
N ASP A 387 11.42 -14.82 -29.49
CA ASP A 387 12.21 -16.04 -29.31
C ASP A 387 13.62 -15.74 -28.78
N LYS A 388 14.45 -16.77 -28.62
CA LYS A 388 15.83 -16.61 -28.11
C LYS A 388 16.74 -15.77 -29.02
N GLN A 389 16.35 -15.55 -30.28
CA GLN A 389 17.11 -14.76 -31.24
C GLN A 389 16.72 -13.28 -31.19
N HIS A 390 15.61 -12.95 -30.52
CA HIS A 390 15.18 -11.56 -30.33
C HIS A 390 16.23 -10.77 -29.52
N PRO A 391 16.63 -9.55 -29.95
CA PRO A 391 17.66 -8.76 -29.26
C PRO A 391 17.31 -8.45 -27.80
N GLU A 392 16.03 -8.28 -27.51
CA GLU A 392 15.51 -7.95 -26.17
C GLU A 392 15.08 -9.20 -25.37
N PHE A 393 15.25 -10.41 -25.93
CA PHE A 393 14.81 -11.65 -25.27
C PHE A 393 15.36 -11.78 -23.85
N LYS A 394 16.68 -11.52 -23.67
CA LYS A 394 17.36 -11.67 -22.38
C LYS A 394 16.76 -10.72 -21.33
N GLU A 395 16.36 -9.54 -21.75
CA GLU A 395 15.78 -8.51 -20.89
C GLU A 395 14.36 -8.88 -20.48
N PHE A 396 13.47 -9.17 -21.43
CA PHE A 396 12.10 -9.62 -21.15
C PHE A 396 12.06 -10.89 -20.32
N TYR A 397 12.87 -11.90 -20.69
CA TYR A 397 13.00 -13.12 -19.91
C TYR A 397 13.42 -12.82 -18.47
N GLY A 398 14.40 -11.93 -18.28
CA GLY A 398 14.90 -11.52 -16.97
C GLY A 398 13.81 -10.90 -16.10
N PHE A 399 13.05 -9.94 -16.64
CA PHE A 399 11.96 -9.27 -15.91
C PHE A 399 10.84 -10.23 -15.56
N VAL A 400 10.36 -11.03 -16.51
CA VAL A 400 9.26 -11.98 -16.29
C VAL A 400 9.68 -13.07 -15.29
N TYR A 401 10.84 -13.70 -15.49
CA TYR A 401 11.33 -14.77 -14.62
C TYR A 401 11.50 -14.30 -13.18
N ARG A 402 12.11 -13.12 -12.97
CA ARG A 402 12.31 -12.55 -11.63
C ARG A 402 10.99 -12.11 -11.00
N GLY A 403 10.10 -11.49 -11.77
CA GLY A 403 8.78 -11.06 -11.31
C GLY A 403 7.93 -12.23 -10.82
N VAL A 404 7.80 -13.27 -11.64
CA VAL A 404 7.05 -14.49 -11.29
C VAL A 404 7.69 -15.21 -10.11
N GLY A 405 9.02 -15.33 -10.08
CA GLY A 405 9.75 -15.90 -8.94
C GLY A 405 9.51 -15.13 -7.64
N TYR A 406 9.46 -13.80 -7.68
CA TYR A 406 9.17 -12.97 -6.51
C TYR A 406 7.71 -13.11 -6.05
N ALA A 407 6.75 -13.19 -6.97
CA ALA A 407 5.34 -13.41 -6.67
C ALA A 407 5.09 -14.76 -5.99
N LEU A 408 5.82 -15.80 -6.41
CA LEU A 408 5.68 -17.17 -5.88
C LEU A 408 6.63 -17.51 -4.73
N ARG A 409 7.47 -16.57 -4.26
CA ARG A 409 8.55 -16.83 -3.29
C ARG A 409 8.12 -17.58 -2.03
N ALA A 410 6.92 -17.30 -1.51
CA ALA A 410 6.41 -17.97 -0.32
C ALA A 410 5.96 -19.40 -0.63
N LYS A 411 5.23 -19.60 -1.72
CA LYS A 411 4.75 -20.93 -2.15
C LYS A 411 5.90 -21.86 -2.54
N MET A 412 6.94 -21.33 -3.19
CA MET A 412 8.10 -22.10 -3.60
C MET A 412 8.90 -22.69 -2.44
N LYS A 413 8.86 -22.05 -1.26
CA LYS A 413 9.49 -22.55 -0.03
C LYS A 413 8.64 -23.58 0.71
N LEU A 414 7.32 -23.55 0.48
CA LEU A 414 6.36 -24.43 1.16
C LEU A 414 6.17 -25.75 0.41
N GLY A 415 6.38 -25.79 -0.91
CA GLY A 415 6.24 -27.02 -1.68
C GLY A 415 6.27 -26.81 -3.19
N THR A 416 5.80 -27.81 -3.93
CA THR A 416 5.69 -27.79 -5.39
C THR A 416 4.64 -26.76 -5.85
N VAL A 417 4.99 -25.94 -6.85
CA VAL A 417 4.07 -24.96 -7.40
C VAL A 417 3.28 -25.55 -8.56
N ASP A 418 1.99 -25.23 -8.61
CA ASP A 418 1.07 -25.60 -9.68
C ASP A 418 1.44 -24.95 -11.02
N CYS A 419 1.40 -25.74 -12.10
CA CYS A 419 1.78 -25.31 -13.45
C CYS A 419 0.82 -24.25 -14.00
N GLU A 420 -0.49 -24.41 -13.79
CA GLU A 420 -1.50 -23.47 -14.30
C GLU A 420 -1.36 -22.08 -13.67
N LEU A 421 -1.04 -22.04 -12.37
CA LEU A 421 -0.72 -20.80 -11.67
C LEU A 421 0.52 -20.11 -12.25
N VAL A 422 1.56 -20.87 -12.58
CA VAL A 422 2.79 -20.34 -13.18
C VAL A 422 2.50 -19.76 -14.57
N ASP A 423 1.79 -20.49 -15.43
CA ASP A 423 1.46 -20.04 -16.78
C ASP A 423 0.63 -18.75 -16.77
N ARG A 424 -0.35 -18.67 -15.87
CA ARG A 424 -1.15 -17.45 -15.67
C ARG A 424 -0.30 -16.26 -15.24
N LEU A 425 0.57 -16.43 -14.25
CA LEU A 425 1.44 -15.34 -13.77
C LEU A 425 2.46 -14.91 -14.82
N VAL A 426 3.03 -15.85 -15.57
CA VAL A 426 3.89 -15.55 -16.72
C VAL A 426 3.13 -14.69 -17.73
N GLY A 427 1.89 -15.08 -18.07
CA GLY A 427 1.04 -14.31 -18.98
C GLY A 427 0.76 -12.89 -18.49
N THR A 428 0.41 -12.72 -17.21
CA THR A 428 0.18 -11.39 -16.62
C THR A 428 1.44 -10.52 -16.66
N HIS A 429 2.61 -11.07 -16.30
CA HIS A 429 3.87 -10.31 -16.35
C HIS A 429 4.26 -9.94 -17.77
N VAL A 430 4.10 -10.85 -18.73
CA VAL A 430 4.42 -10.57 -20.15
C VAL A 430 3.55 -9.43 -20.68
N ARG A 431 2.23 -9.44 -20.44
CA ARG A 431 1.33 -8.34 -20.84
C ARG A 431 1.71 -7.02 -20.18
N MET A 432 2.09 -7.05 -18.90
CA MET A 432 2.49 -5.85 -18.16
C MET A 432 3.71 -5.16 -18.79
N TYR A 433 4.68 -5.92 -19.30
CA TYR A 433 5.92 -5.37 -19.89
C TYR A 433 5.81 -5.08 -21.39
N LEU A 434 5.08 -5.88 -22.16
CA LEU A 434 5.01 -5.73 -23.62
C LEU A 434 3.86 -4.84 -24.07
N ASP A 435 2.66 -5.03 -23.51
CA ASP A 435 1.48 -4.31 -23.98
C ASP A 435 1.42 -2.87 -23.43
N GLY A 436 2.33 -2.49 -22.53
CA GLY A 436 2.31 -1.20 -21.84
C GLY A 436 1.13 -1.03 -20.88
N CYS A 437 0.29 -2.07 -20.70
CA CYS A 437 -0.88 -2.08 -19.85
C CYS A 437 -0.56 -2.15 -18.34
N GLY A 438 0.70 -1.92 -17.92
CA GLY A 438 1.07 -1.92 -16.50
C GLY A 438 0.31 -0.90 -15.63
N GLY A 439 -0.32 0.10 -16.26
CA GLY A 439 -1.25 1.04 -15.60
C GLY A 439 -2.74 0.78 -15.89
N PHE A 440 -3.08 -0.11 -16.82
CA PHE A 440 -4.44 -0.47 -17.23
C PHE A 440 -4.64 -1.96 -16.97
N LEU A 441 -4.89 -2.32 -15.71
CA LEU A 441 -5.49 -3.62 -15.42
C LEU A 441 -6.96 -3.57 -15.83
N ASP A 442 -7.20 -3.76 -17.13
CA ASP A 442 -8.53 -4.11 -17.60
C ASP A 442 -8.93 -5.40 -16.87
N HIS A 443 -10.00 -5.30 -16.10
CA HIS A 443 -10.67 -6.42 -15.48
C HIS A 443 -10.99 -7.44 -16.57
N VAL A 444 -10.19 -8.51 -16.64
CA VAL A 444 -10.54 -9.69 -17.41
C VAL A 444 -11.78 -10.31 -16.70
N PRO A 445 -12.87 -10.56 -17.44
CA PRO A 445 -14.14 -11.04 -16.89
C PRO A 445 -14.05 -12.39 -16.19
#